data_AF-A0A699VEW0-F1
#
_entry.id   AF-A0A699VEW0-F1
#
_cell.length_a   1.000
_cell.length_b   1.000
_cell.length_c   1.000
_cell.angle_alpha   90.00
_cell.angle_beta   90.00
_cell.angle_gamma   90.00
#
_symmetry.space_group_name_H-M   'P 1'
#
loop_
_entity.id
_entity.type
_entity.pdbx_description
1 polymer ?
#
loop_
_entity_poly.entity_id
_entity_poly.type
_entity_poly.pdbx_seq_one_letter_code
_entity_poly.pdbx_strand_id
1 'polypeptide(L)' 'MPFGLCNAPETFQRCMIAVFHDMLETSMEVFMDDFSVFGDSFDSCLTNLEQMLIRCKQAHLVLNWEKWHFIVT' A
#
# COMPACT_ATOMS: atom_id res chain seq x y z
N MET A 1 -2.77 -4.12 -15.48
CA MET A 1 -2.89 -5.56 -15.76
C MET A 1 -4.34 -5.86 -16.13
N PRO A 2 -4.66 -6.60 -17.20
CA PRO A 2 -6.04 -6.84 -17.59
C PRO A 2 -6.75 -7.81 -16.62
N PHE A 3 -8.05 -7.61 -16.45
CA PHE A 3 -8.90 -8.51 -15.65
C PHE A 3 -8.98 -9.91 -16.31
N GLY A 4 -9.14 -10.95 -15.48
CA GLY A 4 -9.32 -12.33 -15.96
C GLY A 4 -8.03 -13.12 -16.15
N LEU A 5 -6.86 -12.57 -15.79
CA LEU A 5 -5.60 -13.31 -15.76
C LEU A 5 -5.49 -14.13 -14.46
N CYS A 6 -5.21 -15.43 -14.58
CA CYS A 6 -5.11 -16.34 -13.43
C CYS A 6 -4.05 -15.93 -12.40
N ASN A 7 -2.95 -15.33 -12.84
CA ASN A 7 -1.82 -14.95 -11.98
C ASN A 7 -1.79 -13.45 -11.65
N ALA A 8 -2.87 -12.73 -11.94
CA ALA A 8 -2.90 -11.30 -11.70
C ALA A 8 -2.68 -10.91 -10.24
N PRO A 9 -3.38 -11.54 -9.26
CA PRO A 9 -3.19 -11.21 -7.85
C PRO A 9 -1.76 -11.50 -7.37
N GLU A 10 -1.20 -12.64 -7.75
CA GLU A 10 0.16 -13.04 -7.36
C GLU A 10 1.21 -12.08 -7.93
N THR A 11 1.05 -11.68 -9.20
CA THR A 11 1.98 -10.74 -9.85
C THR A 11 1.88 -9.35 -9.22
N PHE A 12 0.67 -8.90 -8.89
CA PHE A 12 0.46 -7.63 -8.20
C PHE A 12 1.10 -7.64 -6.81
N GLN A 13 0.82 -8.68 -6.02
CA GLN A 13 1.38 -8.82 -4.68
C GLN A 13 2.91 -8.84 -4.70
N ARG A 14 3.54 -9.56 -5.65
CA ARG A 14 4.99 -9.59 -5.80
C ARG A 14 5.58 -8.23 -6.18
N CYS A 15 4.87 -7.45 -7.01
CA CYS A 15 5.26 -6.08 -7.31
C CYS A 15 5.18 -5.17 -6.08
N MET A 16 4.11 -5.28 -5.30
CA MET A 16 3.95 -4.49 -4.06
C MET A 16 5.03 -4.82 -3.04
N ILE A 17 5.36 -6.11 -2.86
CA ILE A 17 6.46 -6.52 -1.99
C ILE A 17 7.77 -5.89 -2.46
N ALA A 18 8.06 -5.88 -3.76
CA ALA A 18 9.30 -5.27 -4.27
C ALA A 18 9.36 -3.74 -4.04
N VAL A 19 8.22 -3.04 -4.16
CA VAL A 19 8.15 -1.57 -4.00
C VAL A 19 8.20 -1.14 -2.54
N PHE A 20 7.60 -1.91 -1.63
CA PHE A 20 7.41 -1.54 -0.22
C PHE A 20 8.20 -2.42 0.75
N HIS A 21 9.15 -3.24 0.29
CA HIS A 21 9.86 -4.23 1.14
C HIS A 21 10.46 -3.66 2.43
N ASP A 22 10.86 -2.40 2.43
CA ASP A 22 11.45 -1.67 3.56
C ASP A 22 10.42 -1.13 4.56
N MET A 23 9.16 -1.02 4.15
CA MET A 23 8.04 -0.50 4.96
C MET A 23 7.11 -1.61 5.46
N LEU A 24 7.08 -2.75 4.76
CA LEU A 24 6.25 -3.90 5.10
C LEU A 24 6.53 -4.40 6.53
N GLU A 25 5.47 -4.81 7.21
CA GLU A 25 5.46 -5.32 8.61
C GLU A 25 5.90 -4.31 9.68
N THR A 26 6.49 -3.17 9.28
CA THR A 26 6.98 -2.14 10.21
C THR A 26 6.00 -0.98 10.35
N SER A 27 5.50 -0.49 9.23
CA SER A 27 4.56 0.64 9.19
C SER A 27 3.43 0.46 8.19
N MET A 28 3.46 -0.64 7.44
CA MET A 28 2.56 -0.94 6.36
C MET A 28 2.33 -2.44 6.22
N GLU A 29 1.11 -2.80 5.82
CA GLU A 29 0.72 -4.13 5.35
C GLU A 29 0.10 -4.01 3.95
N VAL A 30 0.33 -5.03 3.13
CA VAL A 30 -0.28 -5.14 1.81
C VAL A 30 -0.97 -6.49 1.70
N PHE A 31 -2.24 -6.47 1.34
CA PHE A 31 -3.03 -7.67 1.12
C PHE A 31 -3.78 -7.57 -0.21
N MET A 32 -3.36 -8.39 -1.19
CA MET A 32 -3.86 -8.30 -2.57
C MET A 32 -3.77 -6.87 -3.10
N ASP A 33 -4.91 -6.21 -3.33
CA ASP A 33 -5.03 -4.86 -3.87
C ASP A 33 -5.17 -3.78 -2.78
N ASP A 34 -5.24 -4.17 -1.49
CA ASP A 34 -5.47 -3.28 -0.36
C ASP A 34 -4.16 -2.97 0.38
N PHE A 35 -4.05 -1.71 0.81
CA PHE A 35 -2.91 -1.17 1.55
C PHE A 35 -3.40 -0.71 2.92
N SER A 36 -2.71 -1.15 3.97
CA SER A 36 -2.95 -0.74 5.35
C SER A 36 -1.70 -0.04 5.87
N VAL A 37 -1.85 1.13 6.48
CA VAL A 37 -0.76 1.87 7.11
C VAL A 37 -1.10 2.02 8.59
N PHE A 38 -0.12 1.76 9.46
CA PHE A 38 -0.29 1.81 10.90
C PHE A 38 0.89 2.51 11.57
N GLY A 39 0.68 2.89 12.84
CA GLY A 39 1.69 3.53 13.68
C GLY A 39 1.19 3.71 15.11
N ASP A 40 2.11 3.82 16.05
CA ASP A 40 1.80 3.90 17.49
C ASP A 40 1.10 5.21 17.91
N SER A 41 1.10 6.22 17.03
CA SER A 41 0.46 7.51 17.24
C SER A 41 -0.13 8.04 15.93
N PHE A 42 -1.00 9.05 16.03
CA PHE A 42 -1.54 9.71 14.84
C PHE A 42 -0.44 10.33 13.97
N ASP A 43 0.52 11.02 14.60
CA ASP A 43 1.64 11.66 13.88
C ASP A 43 2.56 10.64 13.20
N SER A 44 2.83 9.50 13.85
CA SER A 44 3.64 8.44 13.23
C SER A 44 2.89 7.78 12.07
N CYS A 45 1.59 7.50 12.24
CA CYS A 45 0.76 6.99 11.16
C CYS A 45 0.70 7.95 9.96
N LEU A 46 0.58 9.27 10.20
CA LEU A 46 0.58 10.29 9.14
C LEU A 46 1.92 10.33 8.41
N THR A 47 3.03 10.25 9.14
CA THR A 47 4.38 10.19 8.56
C THR A 47 4.55 8.94 7.70
N ASN A 48 4.08 7.78 8.18
CA ASN A 48 4.12 6.52 7.45
C ASN A 48 3.28 6.58 6.16
N LEU A 49 2.09 7.19 6.24
CA LEU A 49 1.20 7.39 5.10
C LEU A 49 1.86 8.30 4.05
N GLU A 50 2.51 9.39 4.46
CA GLU A 50 3.24 10.26 3.55
C GLU A 50 4.35 9.51 2.81
N GLN A 51 5.16 8.71 3.52
CA GLN A 51 6.21 7.89 2.91
C GLN A 51 5.64 6.89 1.89
N MET A 52 4.51 6.24 2.23
CA MET A 52 3.82 5.33 1.32
C MET A 52 3.39 6.06 0.04
N LEU A 53 2.77 7.24 0.16
CA LEU A 53 2.29 8.01 -0.99
C LEU A 53 3.44 8.49 -1.90
N ILE A 54 4.57 8.90 -1.31
CA ILE A 54 5.79 9.25 -2.05
C ILE A 54 6.26 8.04 -2.85
N ARG A 55 6.29 6.85 -2.24
CA ARG A 55 6.71 5.61 -2.90
C ARG A 55 5.74 5.20 -4.01
N CYS A 56 4.43 5.31 -3.80
CA CYS A 56 3.43 5.09 -4.84
C CYS A 56 3.68 5.98 -6.07
N LYS A 57 3.98 7.27 -5.83
CA LYS A 57 4.28 8.22 -6.90
C LYS A 57 5.55 7.85 -7.67
N GLN A 58 6.60 7.41 -6.98
CA GLN A 58 7.86 6.95 -7.59
C GLN A 58 7.68 5.67 -8.40
N ALA A 59 6.84 4.74 -7.94
CA ALA A 59 6.52 3.50 -8.61
C ALA A 59 5.42 3.64 -9.68
N HIS A 60 4.93 4.86 -9.93
CA HIS A 60 3.81 5.15 -10.85
C HIS A 60 2.53 4.36 -10.55
N LEU A 61 2.28 4.08 -9.27
CA LEU A 61 1.05 3.45 -8.80
C LEU A 61 -0.07 4.49 -8.71
N VAL A 62 -1.26 4.09 -9.17
CA VAL A 62 -2.47 4.91 -9.10
C VAL A 62 -3.36 4.34 -8.02
N LEU A 63 -3.62 5.13 -6.98
CA LEU A 63 -4.51 4.76 -5.89
C LEU A 63 -5.93 5.24 -6.18
N ASN A 64 -6.92 4.41 -5.85
CA ASN A 64 -8.32 4.80 -5.95
C ASN A 64 -8.79 5.48 -4.66
N TRP A 65 -8.84 6.81 -4.65
CA TRP A 65 -9.24 7.61 -3.49
C TRP A 65 -10.69 7.37 -3.01
N GLU A 66 -11.58 6.88 -3.88
CA GLU A 66 -12.98 6.58 -3.51
C GLU A 66 -13.10 5.41 -2.52
N LYS A 67 -12.06 4.57 -2.44
CA LYS A 67 -12.00 3.39 -1.56
C LYS A 67 -11.19 3.62 -0.27
N TRP A 68 -10.79 4.86 0.01
CA TRP A 68 -9.93 5.11 1.17
C TRP A 68 -10.75 5.11 2.46
N HIS A 69 -10.24 4.40 3.44
CA HIS A 69 -10.76 4.39 4.80
C HIS A 69 -9.68 4.97 5.72
N PHE A 70 -9.99 6.10 6.35
CA PHE A 70 -9.10 6.77 7.29
C PHE A 70 -9.60 6.59 8.71
N ILE A 71 -8.66 6.47 9.67
CA ILE A 71 -8.96 6.50 11.11
C ILE A 71 -9.95 5.38 11.49
N VAL A 72 -9.60 4.14 11.14
CA VAL A 72 -10.34 2.96 11.61
C VAL A 72 -9.76 2.61 12.98
N THR A 73 -10.54 2.87 14.03
CA THR A 73 -10.18 2.67 15.44
C THR A 73 -10.33 1.23 15.90
#